data_AF-A0A2D6JPT8-F1
#
_entry.id   AF-A0A2D6JPT8-F1
#
_cell.length_a   1.000
_cell.length_b   1.000
_cell.length_c   1.000
_cell.angle_alpha   90.00
_cell.angle_beta   90.00
_cell.angle_gamma   90.00
#
_symmetry.space_group_name_H-M   'P 1'
#
loop_
_entity.id
_entity.type
_entity.pdbx_description
1 polymer ?
#
loop_
_entity_poly.entity_id
_entity_poly.type
_entity_poly.pdbx_seq_one_letter_code
_entity_poly.pdbx_strand_id
1 'polypeptide(L)'
;GFDALHDVKIIAATNRPDILDDALLRPGRFDRVIEIPIPDDASRKAILKVHLASMNTKKVAVGRIVERTNGYSGAELKATCVEAGMIAIRDGRSAVTQQDMLDAVSRLDNKRSQGRTTSSPEALYS
;
A
#
# COMPACT_ATOMS: atom_id res chain seq x y z
N GLY A 1 -42.59 5.20 10.58
CA GLY A 1 -42.07 6.21 9.65
C GLY A 1 -40.57 6.24 9.82
N PHE A 2 -39.82 6.38 8.73
CA PHE A 2 -38.37 6.59 8.82
C PHE A 2 -38.11 8.08 8.65
N ASP A 3 -37.47 8.71 9.63
CA ASP A 3 -37.06 10.10 9.53
C ASP A 3 -35.89 10.23 8.56
N ALA A 4 -35.93 11.25 7.70
CA ALA A 4 -34.86 11.53 6.77
C ALA A 4 -33.67 12.14 7.52
N LEU A 5 -32.48 11.53 7.37
CA LEU A 5 -31.23 12.13 7.82
C LEU A 5 -30.83 13.23 6.83
N HIS A 6 -31.19 14.48 7.14
CA HIS A 6 -30.69 15.63 6.40
C HIS A 6 -29.22 15.87 6.79
N ASP A 7 -28.36 16.15 5.80
CA ASP A 7 -26.93 16.48 5.93
C ASP A 7 -25.95 15.39 6.42
N VAL A 8 -26.33 14.12 6.40
CA VAL A 8 -25.40 13.00 6.65
C VAL A 8 -24.86 12.44 5.34
N LYS A 9 -23.54 12.25 5.26
CA LYS A 9 -22.86 11.52 4.18
C LYS A 9 -22.22 10.26 4.74
N ILE A 10 -22.33 9.15 4.00
CA ILE A 10 -21.80 7.85 4.41
C ILE A 10 -20.73 7.44 3.39
N ILE A 11 -19.56 7.04 3.88
CA ILE A 11 -18.47 6.45 3.08
C ILE A 11 -18.20 5.07 3.65
N ALA A 12 -18.15 4.06 2.79
CA ALA A 12 -17.79 2.69 3.14
C ALA A 12 -16.62 2.22 2.28
N ALA A 13 -15.82 1.29 2.81
CA ALA A 13 -14.69 0.67 2.11
C ALA A 13 -14.74 -0.85 2.29
N THR A 14 -14.53 -1.60 1.21
CA THR A 14 -14.46 -3.07 1.22
C THR A 14 -13.40 -3.56 0.24
N ASN A 15 -12.70 -4.63 0.60
CA ASN A 15 -11.80 -5.36 -0.30
C ASN A 15 -12.50 -6.56 -0.97
N ARG A 16 -13.77 -6.81 -0.62
CA ARG A 16 -14.59 -7.90 -1.15
C ARG A 16 -15.96 -7.37 -1.57
N PRO A 17 -16.05 -6.61 -2.67
CA PRO A 17 -17.34 -6.14 -3.18
C PRO A 17 -18.23 -7.30 -3.67
N ASP A 18 -17.63 -8.45 -3.99
CA ASP A 18 -18.28 -9.67 -4.48
C ASP A 18 -19.24 -10.34 -3.49
N ILE A 19 -19.02 -10.15 -2.18
CA ILE A 19 -19.87 -10.73 -1.12
C ILE A 19 -20.87 -9.74 -0.53
N LEU A 20 -20.89 -8.51 -1.05
CA LEU A 20 -21.79 -7.48 -0.55
C LEU A 20 -23.22 -7.79 -1.02
N ASP A 21 -24.20 -7.58 -0.15
CA ASP A 21 -25.61 -7.69 -0.55
C ASP A 21 -25.95 -6.62 -1.60
N ASP A 22 -26.44 -7.04 -2.76
CA ASP A 22 -26.90 -6.18 -3.85
C ASP A 22 -27.92 -5.14 -3.39
N ALA A 23 -28.66 -5.41 -2.30
CA ALA A 23 -29.57 -4.44 -1.69
C ALA A 23 -28.87 -3.15 -1.27
N LEU A 24 -27.59 -3.20 -0.87
CA LEU A 24 -26.80 -2.03 -0.47
C LEU A 24 -26.39 -1.14 -1.65
N LEU A 25 -26.30 -1.72 -2.86
CA LEU A 25 -25.92 -1.04 -4.09
C LEU A 25 -27.11 -0.47 -4.88
N ARG A 26 -28.34 -0.69 -4.40
CA ARG A 26 -29.54 -0.14 -5.07
C ARG A 26 -29.58 1.38 -4.94
N PRO A 27 -30.16 2.08 -5.95
CA PRO A 27 -30.33 3.53 -5.92
C PRO A 27 -30.97 4.05 -4.62
N GLY A 28 -30.42 5.14 -4.08
CA GLY A 28 -30.78 5.75 -2.81
C GLY A 28 -29.96 5.25 -1.60
N ARG A 29 -28.90 4.46 -1.82
CA ARG A 29 -28.01 3.89 -0.78
C ARG A 29 -26.55 4.16 -1.13
N PHE A 30 -25.76 3.16 -1.49
CA PHE A 30 -24.40 3.36 -1.99
C PHE A 30 -24.41 3.55 -3.52
N ASP A 31 -24.82 4.74 -3.94
CA ASP A 31 -25.02 5.07 -5.36
C ASP A 31 -23.71 5.36 -6.11
N ARG A 32 -22.61 5.56 -5.39
CA ARG A 32 -21.28 5.88 -5.95
C ARG A 32 -20.27 4.84 -5.48
N VAL A 33 -19.79 4.03 -6.41
CA VAL A 33 -18.70 3.09 -6.20
C VAL A 33 -17.43 3.65 -6.84
N ILE A 34 -16.37 3.75 -6.06
CA ILE A 34 -15.05 4.19 -6.52
C ILE A 34 -14.09 3.04 -6.32
N GLU A 35 -13.58 2.50 -7.42
CA GLU A 35 -12.55 1.46 -7.38
C GLU A 35 -11.17 2.09 -7.18
N ILE A 36 -10.37 1.50 -6.29
CA ILE A 36 -9.00 1.94 -6.02
C ILE A 36 -8.04 0.86 -6.57
N PRO A 37 -7.45 1.07 -7.76
CA PRO A 37 -6.53 0.11 -8.34
C PRO A 37 -5.15 0.16 -7.65
N ILE A 38 -4.33 -0.86 -7.95
CA ILE A 38 -2.89 -0.81 -7.62
C ILE A 38 -2.25 0.38 -8.35
N PRO A 39 -1.40 1.16 -7.67
CA PRO A 39 -0.83 2.39 -8.24
C PRO A 39 0.11 2.10 -9.42
N ASP A 40 -0.05 2.89 -10.48
CA ASP A 40 0.86 2.95 -11.62
C ASP A 40 2.18 3.64 -11.24
N ASP A 41 3.15 3.64 -12.17
CA ASP A 41 4.51 4.15 -11.92
C ASP A 41 4.51 5.61 -11.47
N ALA A 42 3.64 6.44 -12.06
CA ALA A 42 3.50 7.85 -11.70
C ALA A 42 2.94 8.02 -10.28
N SER A 43 1.92 7.24 -9.93
CA SER A 43 1.32 7.23 -8.59
C SER A 43 2.29 6.70 -7.55
N ARG A 44 3.02 5.61 -7.83
CA ARG A 44 4.08 5.09 -6.94
C ARG A 44 5.17 6.12 -6.70
N LYS A 45 5.60 6.85 -7.75
CA LYS A 45 6.55 7.95 -7.63
C LYS A 45 6.03 9.06 -6.71
N ALA A 46 4.75 9.43 -6.82
CA ALA A 46 4.13 10.44 -5.98
C ALA A 46 4.06 9.99 -4.51
N ILE A 47 3.61 8.77 -4.26
CA ILE A 47 3.55 8.17 -2.91
C ILE A 47 4.94 8.14 -2.26
N LEU A 48 5.95 7.65 -2.99
CA LEU A 48 7.33 7.61 -2.49
C LEU A 48 7.86 9.01 -2.17
N LYS A 49 7.58 10.02 -3.00
CA LYS A 49 7.99 11.41 -2.72
C LYS A 49 7.38 11.93 -1.42
N VAL A 50 6.11 11.66 -1.16
CA VAL A 50 5.43 12.08 0.08
C VAL A 50 6.10 11.45 1.30
N HIS A 51 6.37 10.14 1.27
CA HIS A 51 7.01 9.46 2.40
C HIS A 51 8.47 9.90 2.60
N LEU A 52 9.24 10.02 1.51
CA LEU A 52 10.64 10.45 1.57
C LEU A 52 10.79 11.91 2.04
N ALA A 53 9.81 12.78 1.79
CA ALA A 53 9.84 14.17 2.27
C ALA A 53 9.87 14.27 3.81
N SER A 54 9.35 13.27 4.51
CA SER A 54 9.36 13.20 5.98
C SER A 54 10.61 12.54 6.56
N MET A 55 11.54 12.08 5.72
CA MET A 55 12.70 11.30 6.11
C MET A 55 14.00 12.05 5.84
N ASN A 56 14.98 11.88 6.73
CA ASN A 56 16.34 12.32 6.44
C ASN A 56 16.95 11.38 5.40
N THR A 57 17.07 11.84 4.15
CA THR A 57 17.57 11.04 3.03
C THR A 57 18.78 11.73 2.40
N LYS A 58 19.79 10.93 2.04
CA LYS A 58 20.81 11.34 1.06
C LYS A 58 20.18 11.29 -0.34
N LYS A 59 20.91 11.64 -1.40
CA LYS A 59 20.43 11.66 -2.79
C LYS A 59 19.79 10.31 -3.22
N VAL A 60 18.49 10.13 -2.95
CA VAL A 60 17.68 8.97 -3.33
C VAL A 60 17.02 9.25 -4.67
N ALA A 61 17.35 8.43 -5.67
CA ALA A 61 16.75 8.44 -6.98
C ALA A 61 15.44 7.64 -6.96
N VAL A 62 14.31 8.32 -6.76
CA VAL A 62 12.97 7.71 -6.68
C VAL A 62 12.65 6.83 -7.90
N GLY A 63 13.10 7.22 -9.10
CA GLY A 63 12.86 6.44 -10.33
C GLY A 63 13.36 5.01 -10.23
N ARG A 64 14.55 4.79 -9.66
CA ARG A 64 15.13 3.45 -9.47
C ARG A 64 14.33 2.59 -8.50
N ILE A 65 13.62 3.21 -7.56
CA ILE A 65 12.73 2.49 -6.62
C ILE A 65 11.42 2.13 -7.32
N VAL A 66 10.87 3.03 -8.14
CA VAL A 66 9.64 2.78 -8.91
C VAL A 66 9.80 1.60 -9.88
N GLU A 67 10.95 1.51 -10.56
CA GLU A 67 11.32 0.38 -11.44
C GLU A 67 11.32 -0.97 -10.72
N ARG A 68 11.57 -0.97 -9.40
CA ARG A 68 11.71 -2.18 -8.58
C ARG A 68 10.48 -2.49 -7.72
N THR A 69 9.46 -1.66 -7.76
CA THR A 69 8.26 -1.78 -6.91
C THR A 69 7.00 -2.02 -7.76
N ASN A 70 7.13 -2.68 -8.90
CA ASN A 70 5.98 -3.00 -9.74
C ASN A 70 4.95 -3.85 -8.97
N GLY A 71 3.68 -3.46 -9.07
CA GLY A 71 2.59 -4.15 -8.38
C GLY A 71 2.59 -3.98 -6.86
N TYR A 72 3.32 -2.99 -6.32
CA TYR A 72 3.24 -2.61 -4.92
C TYR A 72 2.02 -1.72 -4.68
N SER A 73 1.31 -1.99 -3.61
CA SER A 73 0.29 -1.11 -3.03
C SER A 73 0.93 0.10 -2.33
N GLY A 74 0.13 1.13 -2.02
CA GLY A 74 0.60 2.26 -1.22
C GLY A 74 1.12 1.86 0.16
N ALA A 75 0.55 0.82 0.76
CA ALA A 75 1.01 0.28 2.05
C ALA A 75 2.41 -0.35 1.93
N GLU A 76 2.67 -1.11 0.87
CA GLU A 76 3.99 -1.71 0.62
C GLU A 76 5.05 -0.63 0.35
N LEU A 77 4.73 0.43 -0.40
CA LEU A 77 5.66 1.56 -0.61
C LEU A 77 6.02 2.28 0.70
N LYS A 78 5.04 2.49 1.59
CA LYS A 78 5.28 3.03 2.92
C LYS A 78 6.17 2.08 3.73
N ALA A 79 5.89 0.78 3.69
CA ALA A 79 6.68 -0.23 4.38
C ALA A 79 8.13 -0.28 3.88
N THR A 80 8.38 -0.10 2.58
CA THR A 80 9.73 0.04 2.02
C THR A 80 10.47 1.22 2.67
N CYS A 81 9.82 2.37 2.78
CA CYS A 81 10.42 3.56 3.39
C CYS A 81 10.76 3.33 4.87
N VAL A 82 9.87 2.68 5.63
CA VAL A 82 10.09 2.33 7.03
C VAL A 82 11.25 1.36 7.19
N GLU A 83 11.29 0.28 6.40
CA GLU A 83 12.36 -0.72 6.44
C GLU A 83 13.71 -0.09 6.08
N ALA A 84 13.76 0.81 5.09
CA ALA A 84 14.99 1.53 4.73
C ALA A 84 15.49 2.42 5.89
N GLY A 85 14.57 3.08 6.61
CA GLY A 85 14.88 3.81 7.84
C GLY A 85 15.47 2.89 8.91
N MET A 86 14.87 1.72 9.12
CA MET A 86 15.36 0.74 10.10
C MET A 86 16.73 0.17 9.75
N ILE A 87 17.06 0.01 8.46
CA ILE A 87 18.39 -0.37 8.01
C ILE A 87 19.40 0.72 8.38
N ALA A 88 19.11 1.99 8.06
CA ALA A 88 20.00 3.10 8.39
C ALA A 88 20.25 3.22 9.91
N ILE A 89 19.20 3.10 10.73
CA ILE A 89 19.32 3.14 12.20
C ILE A 89 20.20 2.00 12.72
N ARG A 90 20.03 0.78 12.19
CA ARG A 90 20.82 -0.39 12.59
C ARG A 90 22.31 -0.22 12.31
N ASP A 91 22.63 0.50 11.24
CA ASP A 91 24.01 0.83 10.85
C ASP A 91 24.55 2.08 11.56
N GLY A 92 23.83 2.63 12.56
CA GLY A 92 24.24 3.82 13.29
C GLY A 92 24.19 5.11 12.46
N ARG A 93 23.44 5.12 11.35
CA ARG A 93 23.32 6.27 10.44
C ARG A 93 22.01 7.01 10.69
N SER A 94 22.07 8.34 10.62
CA SER A 94 20.89 9.22 10.73
C SER A 94 20.20 9.53 9.41
N ALA A 95 20.79 9.12 8.28
CA ALA A 95 20.29 9.40 6.94
C ALA A 95 20.19 8.12 6.10
N VAL A 96 19.06 7.97 5.42
CA VAL A 96 18.75 6.87 4.50
C VAL A 96 19.43 7.10 3.16
N THR A 97 20.04 6.05 2.62
CA THR A 97 20.74 6.06 1.33
C THR A 97 19.92 5.34 0.25
N GLN A 98 20.39 5.46 -1.00
CA GLN A 98 19.81 4.69 -2.11
C GLN A 98 19.88 3.18 -1.86
N GLN A 99 20.97 2.69 -1.26
CA GLN A 99 21.17 1.26 -1.03
C GLN A 99 20.16 0.72 -0.02
N ASP A 100 19.93 1.46 1.08
CA ASP A 100 18.93 1.07 2.10
C ASP A 100 17.53 0.88 1.51
N MET A 101 17.15 1.77 0.57
CA MET A 101 15.87 1.66 -0.13
C MET A 101 15.80 0.41 -1.02
N LEU A 102 16.87 0.08 -1.74
CA LEU A 102 16.93 -1.12 -2.59
C LEU A 102 16.96 -2.42 -1.77
N ASP A 103 17.66 -2.40 -0.64
CA ASP A 103 17.71 -3.53 0.29
C ASP A 103 16.35 -3.73 0.95
N ALA A 104 15.65 -2.64 1.31
CA ALA A 104 14.30 -2.68 1.83
C ALA A 104 13.31 -3.29 0.83
N VAL A 105 13.36 -2.91 -0.45
CA VAL A 105 12.55 -3.55 -1.52
C VAL A 105 12.84 -5.05 -1.57
N SER A 106 14.12 -5.44 -1.59
CA SER A 106 14.51 -6.86 -1.66
C SER A 106 14.01 -7.67 -0.46
N ARG A 107 14.04 -7.08 0.76
CA ARG A 107 13.48 -7.70 1.97
C ARG A 107 11.96 -7.85 1.90
N LEU A 108 11.26 -6.86 1.35
CA LEU A 108 9.81 -6.92 1.20
C LEU A 108 9.39 -7.93 0.14
N ASP A 109 10.11 -8.02 -0.98
CA ASP A 109 9.88 -9.06 -1.99
C ASP A 109 10.03 -10.47 -1.40
N ASN A 110 11.05 -10.69 -0.57
CA ASN A 110 11.23 -11.96 0.14
C ASN A 110 10.11 -12.25 1.16
N LYS A 111 9.64 -11.23 1.89
CA LYS A 111 8.48 -11.39 2.79
C LYS A 111 7.21 -11.70 2.00
N ARG A 112 7.03 -11.10 0.82
CA ARG A 112 5.88 -11.31 -0.07
C ARG A 112 5.86 -12.73 -0.64
N SER A 113 7.02 -13.27 -1.01
CA SER A 113 7.11 -14.66 -1.47
C SER A 113 6.84 -15.65 -0.34
N GLN A 114 7.41 -15.44 0.85
CA GLN A 114 7.14 -16.29 2.02
C GLN A 114 5.68 -16.26 2.46
N GLY A 115 5.07 -15.07 2.49
CA GLY A 115 3.65 -14.90 2.80
C GLY A 115 2.74 -15.63 1.81
N ARG A 116 3.08 -15.60 0.51
CA ARG A 116 2.37 -16.36 -0.52
C ARG A 116 2.47 -17.86 -0.30
N THR A 117 3.64 -18.40 0.07
CA THR A 117 3.80 -19.83 0.36
C THR A 117 2.96 -20.28 1.56
N THR A 118 2.84 -19.45 2.60
CA THR A 118 1.99 -19.74 3.78
C THR A 118 0.50 -19.52 3.54
N SER A 119 0.13 -18.75 2.51
CA SER A 119 -1.26 -18.43 2.16
C SER A 119 -1.80 -19.22 0.97
N SER A 120 -1.05 -20.19 0.44
CA SER A 120 -1.60 -21.15 -0.51
C SER A 120 -2.73 -21.92 0.18
N PRO A 121 -3.94 -21.96 -0.38
CA PRO A 121 -5.03 -22.79 0.15
C PRO A 121 -4.62 -24.26 0.31
N GLU A 122 -3.65 -24.76 -0.46
CA GLU A 122 -3.14 -26.13 -0.39
C GLU A 122 -2.43 -26.44 0.94
N ALA A 123 -1.83 -25.44 1.60
CA ALA A 123 -1.14 -25.62 2.88
C ALA A 123 -2.09 -25.79 4.07
N LEU A 124 -3.39 -25.47 3.90
CA LEU A 124 -4.43 -25.72 4.90
C LEU A 124 -5.02 -27.15 4.80
N TYR A 125 -4.73 -27.85 3.70
CA TYR A 125 -5.20 -29.22 3.44
C TYR A 125 -4.08 -30.26 3.38
N SER A 126 -2.85 -29.88 3.76
CA SER A 126 -1.68 -30.77 3.82
C SER A 126 -1.27 -31.07 5.25
#